data_AF-A0A9Q3BEC6-F1
#
_entry.id   AF-A0A9Q3BEC6-F1
#
_cell.length_a   1.000
_cell.length_b   1.000
_cell.length_c   1.000
_cell.angle_alpha   90.00
_cell.angle_beta   90.00
_cell.angle_gamma   90.00
#
_symmetry.space_group_name_H-M   'P 1'
#
loop_
_entity.id
_entity.type
_entity.pdbx_description
1 polymer ?
#
loop_
_entity_poly.entity_id
_entity_poly.type
_entity_poly.pdbx_seq_one_letter_code
_entity_poly.pdbx_strand_id
1 'polypeptide(L)'
;MENHSATLSDIKNIDKLGSTNYFSWKRSVVAALGMRNLEGLLEKDSLKENDNENIKRQRQIVYYFIIGHLDAENYDKFVVDEDKDPASLWYTIKEHYASTSAENIATHFAKLFSIKFPSSCTGLSEAISSFRSTLKLLRSLSPQLFSANIMPQVLAFYILRMLPETCRHVSTAVFHSIKVSTKIPTVEEVFKEVELDIIRRAEMEEDENFSLKVASKPKRQLCLKGKHNPLAPHPESECFQLFPEKQVAYHRR
;
A
#
# COMPACT_ATOMS: atom_id res chain seq x y z
N MET A 1 -28.04 22.12 11.28
CA MET A 1 -28.09 20.68 10.94
C MET A 1 -27.90 20.59 9.45
N GLU A 2 -26.65 20.42 9.01
CA GLU A 2 -26.30 20.35 7.60
C GLU A 2 -26.55 18.93 7.10
N ASN A 3 -27.51 18.79 6.19
CA ASN A 3 -27.73 17.57 5.42
C ASN A 3 -26.54 17.42 4.47
N HIS A 4 -25.57 16.57 4.81
CA HIS A 4 -24.62 16.05 3.84
C HIS A 4 -25.34 15.04 2.94
N SER A 5 -26.02 15.57 1.92
CA SER A 5 -26.37 14.81 0.73
C SER A 5 -25.06 14.39 0.07
N ALA A 6 -24.69 13.11 0.23
CA ALA A 6 -23.65 12.48 -0.57
C ALA A 6 -24.03 12.69 -2.04
N THR A 7 -23.24 13.51 -2.74
CA THR A 7 -23.53 13.91 -4.11
C THR A 7 -23.25 12.74 -5.06
N LEU A 8 -24.05 12.64 -6.13
CA LEU A 8 -24.03 11.60 -7.17
C LEU A 8 -22.66 11.33 -7.84
N SER A 9 -21.64 12.17 -7.59
CA SER A 9 -20.28 12.03 -8.12
C SER A 9 -19.52 10.83 -7.55
N ASP A 10 -19.77 10.44 -6.30
CA ASP A 10 -18.95 9.40 -5.64
C ASP A 10 -19.32 7.98 -6.10
N ILE A 11 -20.50 7.81 -6.69
CA ILE A 11 -21.00 6.52 -7.19
C ILE A 11 -20.44 6.19 -8.59
N LYS A 12 -19.84 7.16 -9.30
CA LYS A 12 -19.26 6.96 -10.65
C LYS A 12 -17.87 6.30 -10.65
N ASN A 13 -17.20 6.16 -9.51
CA ASN A 13 -15.81 5.70 -9.41
C ASN A 13 -15.66 4.29 -8.80
N ILE A 14 -16.63 3.39 -9.01
CA ILE A 14 -16.42 1.99 -8.66
C ILE A 14 -15.65 1.32 -9.79
N ASP A 15 -14.42 0.87 -9.51
CA ASP A 15 -13.64 0.06 -10.46
C ASP A 15 -14.43 -1.16 -10.90
N LYS A 16 -14.31 -1.56 -12.16
CA LYS A 16 -14.94 -2.79 -12.64
C LYS A 16 -14.40 -4.02 -11.90
N LEU A 17 -15.27 -4.99 -11.61
CA LEU A 17 -14.86 -6.27 -11.03
C LEU A 17 -13.93 -6.99 -12.00
N GLY A 18 -12.74 -7.31 -11.52
CA GLY A 18 -11.76 -8.16 -12.19
C GLY A 18 -11.21 -9.21 -11.22
N SER A 19 -10.17 -9.93 -11.64
CA SER A 19 -9.64 -11.10 -10.92
C SER A 19 -8.99 -10.81 -9.56
N THR A 20 -8.68 -9.55 -9.23
CA THR A 20 -7.87 -9.19 -8.05
C THR A 20 -8.57 -8.26 -7.06
N ASN A 21 -9.71 -7.67 -7.43
CA ASN A 21 -10.32 -6.57 -6.68
C ASN A 21 -11.69 -6.92 -6.09
N TYR A 22 -12.10 -8.20 -6.06
CA TYR A 22 -13.43 -8.60 -5.60
C TYR A 22 -13.84 -8.02 -4.24
N PHE A 23 -12.97 -8.04 -3.22
CA PHE A 23 -13.35 -7.54 -1.88
C PHE A 23 -13.40 -6.01 -1.78
N SER A 24 -12.61 -5.28 -2.57
CA SER A 24 -12.75 -3.82 -2.68
C SER A 24 -14.01 -3.48 -3.47
N TRP A 25 -14.22 -4.13 -4.62
CA TRP A 25 -15.41 -3.99 -5.45
C TRP A 25 -16.69 -4.26 -4.66
N LYS A 26 -16.76 -5.39 -3.95
CA LYS A 26 -17.91 -5.79 -3.13
C LYS A 26 -18.25 -4.71 -2.10
N ARG A 27 -17.25 -4.18 -1.39
CA ARG A 27 -17.45 -3.11 -0.39
C ARG A 27 -17.98 -1.83 -1.05
N SER A 28 -17.43 -1.43 -2.18
CA SER A 28 -17.88 -0.24 -2.92
C SER A 28 -19.31 -0.38 -3.43
N VAL A 29 -19.68 -1.55 -3.98
CA VAL A 29 -21.04 -1.83 -4.45
C VAL A 29 -22.04 -1.83 -3.29
N VAL A 30 -21.73 -2.51 -2.18
CA VAL A 30 -22.61 -2.53 -0.99
C VAL A 30 -22.77 -1.12 -0.41
N ALA A 31 -21.68 -0.34 -0.32
CA ALA A 31 -21.76 1.04 0.16
C ALA A 31 -22.61 1.93 -0.76
N ALA A 32 -22.44 1.81 -2.08
CA ALA A 32 -23.20 2.59 -3.05
C ALA A 32 -24.70 2.28 -3.03
N LEU A 33 -25.06 1.00 -2.85
CA LEU A 33 -26.45 0.59 -2.68
C LEU A 33 -27.01 1.00 -1.31
N GLY A 34 -26.20 0.91 -0.26
CA GLY A 34 -26.51 1.37 1.09
C GLY A 34 -26.88 2.85 1.16
N MET A 35 -26.13 3.71 0.46
CA MET A 35 -26.46 5.15 0.34
C MET A 35 -27.82 5.42 -0.30
N ARG A 36 -28.42 4.43 -0.98
CA ARG A 36 -29.72 4.51 -1.64
C ARG A 36 -30.80 3.68 -0.93
N ASN A 37 -30.48 3.03 0.19
CA ASN A 37 -31.34 2.06 0.88
C ASN A 37 -31.80 0.90 -0.04
N LEU A 38 -30.90 0.42 -0.91
CA LEU A 38 -31.16 -0.65 -1.88
C LEU A 38 -30.37 -1.93 -1.60
N GLU A 39 -29.51 -1.94 -0.59
CA GLU A 39 -28.63 -3.05 -0.21
C GLU A 39 -29.42 -4.31 0.20
N GLY A 40 -30.62 -4.15 0.77
CA GLY A 40 -31.50 -5.26 1.13
C GLY A 40 -31.97 -6.09 -0.08
N LEU A 41 -31.88 -5.54 -1.29
CA LEU A 41 -32.22 -6.25 -2.54
C LEU A 41 -31.12 -7.23 -2.99
N LEU A 42 -29.98 -7.28 -2.29
CA LEU A 42 -28.91 -8.25 -2.52
C LEU A 42 -29.12 -9.57 -1.76
N GLU A 43 -30.09 -9.63 -0.85
CA GLU A 43 -30.36 -10.81 -0.03
C GLU A 43 -31.29 -11.79 -0.75
N LYS A 44 -31.01 -13.10 -0.63
CA LYS A 44 -31.67 -14.18 -1.36
C LYS A 44 -33.17 -14.31 -1.03
N ASP A 45 -33.56 -13.92 0.18
CA ASP A 45 -34.96 -13.93 0.67
C ASP A 45 -35.73 -12.65 0.36
N SER A 46 -35.17 -11.77 -0.49
CA SER A 46 -35.90 -10.59 -0.93
C SER A 46 -37.13 -10.94 -1.77
N LEU A 47 -37.20 -12.12 -2.39
CA LEU A 47 -38.32 -12.56 -3.24
C LEU A 47 -39.60 -12.76 -2.42
N LYS A 48 -40.56 -11.84 -2.52
CA LYS A 48 -41.93 -12.03 -2.02
C LYS A 48 -42.89 -12.04 -3.20
N GLU A 49 -43.83 -12.99 -3.21
CA GLU A 49 -44.91 -13.13 -4.22
C GLU A 49 -45.81 -11.88 -4.35
N ASN A 50 -45.68 -10.90 -3.45
CA ASN A 50 -46.44 -9.65 -3.42
C ASN A 50 -45.58 -8.39 -3.66
N ASP A 51 -44.44 -8.50 -4.35
CA ASP A 51 -43.64 -7.34 -4.72
C ASP A 51 -44.45 -6.37 -5.61
N ASN A 52 -44.66 -5.14 -5.11
CA ASN A 52 -45.26 -4.08 -5.89
C ASN A 52 -44.34 -3.65 -7.05
N GLU A 53 -44.90 -2.97 -8.04
CA GLU A 53 -44.14 -2.49 -9.23
C GLU A 53 -42.92 -1.63 -8.87
N ASN A 54 -42.95 -0.94 -7.72
CA ASN A 54 -41.80 -0.17 -7.24
C ASN A 54 -40.62 -1.08 -6.86
N ILE A 55 -40.85 -2.18 -6.14
CA ILE A 55 -39.80 -3.13 -5.78
C ILE A 55 -39.23 -3.80 -7.04
N LYS A 56 -40.07 -4.18 -8.01
CA LYS A 56 -39.58 -4.73 -9.29
C LYS A 56 -38.65 -3.75 -10.02
N ARG A 57 -39.04 -2.47 -10.07
CA ARG A 57 -38.20 -1.42 -10.67
C ARG A 57 -36.89 -1.23 -9.93
N GLN A 58 -36.91 -1.24 -8.59
CA GLN A 58 -35.70 -1.15 -7.78
C GLN A 58 -34.77 -2.34 -8.01
N ARG A 59 -35.30 -3.57 -8.08
CA ARG A 59 -34.51 -4.77 -8.43
C ARG A 59 -33.82 -4.62 -9.77
N GLN A 60 -34.56 -4.16 -10.78
CA GLN A 60 -34.02 -3.95 -12.12
C GLN A 60 -32.90 -2.90 -12.11
N ILE A 61 -33.05 -1.80 -11.35
CA ILE A 61 -31.99 -0.80 -11.17
C ILE A 61 -30.76 -1.43 -10.52
N VAL A 62 -30.92 -2.23 -9.46
CA VAL A 62 -29.79 -2.88 -8.79
C VAL A 62 -29.11 -3.89 -9.71
N TYR A 63 -29.87 -4.67 -10.47
CA TYR A 63 -29.33 -5.63 -11.44
C TYR A 63 -28.46 -4.93 -12.48
N TYR A 64 -28.99 -3.89 -13.13
CA TYR A 64 -28.24 -3.11 -14.13
C TYR A 64 -27.05 -2.37 -13.52
N PHE A 65 -27.16 -1.95 -12.26
CA PHE A 65 -26.05 -1.37 -11.52
C PHE A 65 -24.91 -2.37 -11.32
N ILE A 66 -25.21 -3.62 -10.92
CA ILE A 66 -24.18 -4.66 -10.73
C ILE A 66 -23.50 -4.98 -12.06
N ILE A 67 -24.25 -5.26 -13.13
CA ILE A 67 -23.66 -5.63 -14.42
C ILE A 67 -22.83 -4.50 -15.03
N GLY A 68 -23.22 -3.23 -14.81
CA GLY A 68 -22.46 -2.07 -15.26
C GLY A 68 -21.06 -1.96 -14.63
N HIS A 69 -20.86 -2.62 -13.49
CA HIS A 69 -19.60 -2.68 -12.76
C HIS A 69 -18.87 -4.03 -12.90
N LEU A 70 -19.22 -4.84 -13.89
CA LEU A 70 -18.45 -6.00 -14.31
C LEU A 70 -17.52 -5.62 -15.49
N ASP A 71 -16.33 -6.21 -15.53
CA ASP A 71 -15.54 -6.26 -16.76
C ASP A 71 -16.15 -7.23 -17.78
N ALA A 72 -15.61 -7.28 -18.99
CA ALA A 72 -16.16 -8.09 -20.06
C ALA A 72 -16.15 -9.60 -19.71
N GLU A 73 -15.03 -10.08 -19.13
CA GLU A 73 -14.88 -11.49 -18.76
C GLU A 73 -15.91 -11.91 -17.69
N ASN A 74 -16.11 -11.08 -16.67
CA ASN A 74 -17.08 -11.37 -15.61
C ASN A 74 -18.53 -11.16 -16.06
N TYR A 75 -18.78 -10.23 -16.98
CA TYR A 75 -20.10 -10.07 -17.57
C TYR A 75 -20.51 -11.37 -18.29
N ASP A 76 -19.68 -11.86 -19.21
CA ASP A 76 -19.95 -13.09 -19.97
C ASP A 76 -20.07 -14.32 -19.07
N LYS A 77 -19.37 -14.33 -17.94
CA LYS A 77 -19.37 -15.43 -16.98
C LYS A 77 -20.62 -15.52 -16.12
N PHE A 78 -21.14 -14.37 -15.65
CA PHE A 78 -22.20 -14.34 -14.62
C PHE A 78 -23.56 -13.92 -15.14
N VAL A 79 -23.61 -13.19 -16.25
CA VAL A 79 -24.87 -12.68 -16.80
C VAL A 79 -25.42 -13.71 -17.78
N VAL A 80 -26.37 -14.51 -17.30
CA VAL A 80 -27.14 -15.47 -18.11
C VAL A 80 -28.54 -14.88 -18.34
N ASP A 81 -29.03 -14.94 -19.57
CA ASP A 81 -30.17 -14.15 -20.09
C ASP A 81 -31.55 -14.45 -19.47
N GLU A 82 -31.66 -15.43 -18.57
CA GLU A 82 -32.95 -16.01 -18.21
C GLU A 82 -33.63 -15.34 -16.99
N ASP A 83 -32.89 -14.70 -16.06
CA ASP A 83 -33.50 -14.02 -14.91
C ASP A 83 -32.71 -12.77 -14.45
N LYS A 84 -33.37 -11.59 -14.49
CA LYS A 84 -32.80 -10.30 -14.05
C LYS A 84 -32.88 -10.10 -12.53
N ASP A 85 -32.55 -11.13 -11.76
CA ASP A 85 -32.59 -11.07 -10.30
C ASP A 85 -31.23 -10.61 -9.73
N PRO A 86 -31.16 -9.42 -9.08
CA PRO A 86 -29.92 -8.93 -8.51
C PRO A 86 -29.40 -9.80 -7.36
N ALA A 87 -30.28 -10.44 -6.59
CA ALA A 87 -29.87 -11.28 -5.46
C ALA A 87 -29.17 -12.56 -5.94
N SER A 88 -29.73 -13.22 -6.95
CA SER A 88 -29.14 -14.42 -7.57
C SER A 88 -27.81 -14.09 -8.28
N LEU A 89 -27.74 -12.98 -9.02
CA LEU A 89 -26.49 -12.50 -9.61
C LEU A 89 -25.43 -12.23 -8.54
N TRP A 90 -25.80 -11.48 -7.50
CA TRP A 90 -24.91 -11.16 -6.38
C TRP A 90 -24.41 -12.41 -5.66
N TYR A 91 -25.30 -13.37 -5.42
CA TYR A 91 -24.97 -14.65 -4.80
C TYR A 91 -23.97 -15.43 -5.67
N THR A 92 -24.20 -15.52 -6.97
CA THR A 92 -23.31 -16.25 -7.90
C THR A 92 -21.91 -15.63 -7.94
N ILE A 93 -21.81 -14.30 -8.02
CA ILE A 93 -20.53 -13.58 -7.98
C ILE A 93 -19.83 -13.83 -6.63
N LYS A 94 -20.58 -13.74 -5.52
CA LYS A 94 -20.05 -13.99 -4.17
C LYS A 94 -19.58 -15.43 -4.03
N GLU A 95 -20.34 -16.39 -4.51
CA GLU A 95 -19.97 -17.80 -4.44
C GLU A 95 -18.68 -18.04 -5.24
N HIS A 96 -18.56 -17.49 -6.44
CA HIS A 96 -17.35 -17.64 -7.24
C HIS A 96 -16.09 -17.09 -6.57
N TYR A 97 -16.13 -15.84 -6.08
CA TYR A 97 -14.93 -15.18 -5.57
C TYR A 97 -14.69 -15.38 -4.07
N ALA A 98 -15.76 -15.52 -3.29
CA ALA A 98 -15.71 -15.71 -1.85
C ALA A 98 -15.94 -17.18 -1.46
N SER A 99 -15.90 -18.12 -2.41
CA SER A 99 -15.94 -19.55 -2.10
C SER A 99 -14.85 -19.83 -1.07
N THR A 100 -15.24 -20.38 0.08
CA THR A 100 -14.32 -20.91 1.08
C THR A 100 -13.85 -22.32 0.73
N SER A 101 -14.10 -22.76 -0.51
CA SER A 101 -13.61 -24.02 -1.03
C SER A 101 -12.10 -24.13 -0.90
N ALA A 102 -11.63 -25.35 -0.63
CA ALA A 102 -10.21 -25.64 -0.53
C ALA A 102 -9.44 -25.25 -1.81
N GLU A 103 -10.06 -25.39 -2.98
CA GLU A 103 -9.48 -25.04 -4.28
C GLU A 103 -9.24 -23.52 -4.42
N ASN A 104 -10.22 -22.69 -4.06
CA ASN A 104 -10.07 -21.24 -4.11
C ASN A 104 -9.01 -20.77 -3.11
N ILE A 105 -9.01 -21.34 -1.89
CA ILE A 105 -7.98 -21.08 -0.87
C ILE A 105 -6.59 -21.47 -1.39
N ALA A 106 -6.44 -22.64 -2.00
CA ALA A 106 -5.18 -23.13 -2.56
C ALA A 106 -4.67 -22.21 -3.68
N THR A 107 -5.55 -21.75 -4.57
CA THR A 107 -5.20 -20.79 -5.64
C THR A 107 -4.63 -19.49 -5.08
N HIS A 108 -5.22 -18.99 -3.98
CA HIS A 108 -4.75 -17.77 -3.32
C HIS A 108 -3.41 -17.98 -2.59
N PHE A 109 -3.20 -19.15 -1.97
CA PHE A 109 -1.89 -19.52 -1.44
C PHE A 109 -0.83 -19.65 -2.55
N ALA A 110 -1.16 -20.27 -3.68
CA ALA A 110 -0.25 -20.37 -4.82
C ALA A 110 0.16 -18.97 -5.32
N LYS A 111 -0.82 -18.06 -5.44
CA LYS A 111 -0.55 -16.65 -5.76
C LYS A 111 0.36 -16.00 -4.72
N LEU A 112 0.10 -16.18 -3.43
CA LEU A 112 0.92 -15.63 -2.34
C LEU A 112 2.38 -16.11 -2.43
N PHE A 113 2.59 -17.41 -2.64
CA PHE A 113 3.93 -18.01 -2.72
C PHE A 113 4.65 -17.71 -4.04
N SER A 114 3.91 -17.35 -5.10
CA SER A 114 4.50 -16.94 -6.38
C SER A 114 5.06 -15.51 -6.38
N ILE A 115 4.79 -14.71 -5.34
CA ILE A 115 5.29 -13.33 -5.23
C ILE A 115 6.81 -13.37 -5.14
N LYS A 116 7.46 -12.78 -6.15
CA LYS A 116 8.92 -12.71 -6.24
C LYS A 116 9.44 -11.55 -5.41
N PHE A 117 10.35 -11.84 -4.51
CA PHE A 117 11.16 -10.82 -3.86
C PHE A 117 12.29 -10.41 -4.81
N PRO A 118 12.63 -9.12 -4.91
CA PRO A 118 13.74 -8.64 -5.72
C PRO A 118 15.08 -9.25 -5.25
N SER A 119 16.12 -9.11 -6.06
CA SER A 119 17.48 -9.58 -5.70
C SER A 119 18.23 -8.61 -4.76
N SER A 120 17.67 -7.43 -4.50
CA SER A 120 18.24 -6.41 -3.62
C SER A 120 17.16 -5.80 -2.73
N CYS A 121 17.54 -5.01 -1.72
CA CYS A 121 16.55 -4.32 -0.87
C CYS A 121 15.76 -3.26 -1.63
N THR A 122 16.31 -2.77 -2.74
CA THR A 122 15.64 -1.82 -3.63
C THR A 122 14.48 -2.54 -4.35
N GLY A 123 13.27 -1.99 -4.24
CA GLY A 123 12.05 -2.57 -4.83
C GLY A 123 11.26 -3.51 -3.93
N LEU A 124 11.68 -3.72 -2.66
CA LEU A 124 10.93 -4.57 -1.72
C LEU A 124 9.51 -4.06 -1.42
N SER A 125 9.27 -2.75 -1.54
CA SER A 125 7.97 -2.13 -1.24
C SER A 125 6.82 -2.68 -2.09
N GLU A 126 7.08 -2.95 -3.37
CA GLU A 126 6.07 -3.50 -4.30
C GLU A 126 5.74 -4.96 -3.96
N ALA A 127 6.75 -5.76 -3.64
CA ALA A 127 6.58 -7.14 -3.21
C ALA A 127 5.81 -7.23 -1.90
N ILE A 128 6.14 -6.38 -0.92
CA ILE A 128 5.44 -6.28 0.37
C ILE A 128 3.98 -5.88 0.16
N SER A 129 3.72 -4.86 -0.67
CA SER A 129 2.37 -4.39 -0.99
C SER A 129 1.52 -5.49 -1.64
N SER A 130 2.10 -6.22 -2.58
CA SER A 130 1.46 -7.37 -3.24
C SER A 130 1.17 -8.50 -2.25
N PHE A 131 2.12 -8.78 -1.34
CA PHE A 131 1.98 -9.82 -0.32
C PHE A 131 0.90 -9.48 0.69
N ARG A 132 0.88 -8.25 1.23
CA ARG A 132 -0.17 -7.77 2.13
C ARG A 132 -1.55 -7.85 1.49
N SER A 133 -1.67 -7.43 0.23
CA SER A 133 -2.95 -7.45 -0.49
C SER A 133 -3.48 -8.88 -0.65
N THR A 134 -2.61 -9.82 -1.04
CA THR A 134 -2.97 -11.24 -1.19
C THR A 134 -3.24 -11.91 0.16
N LEU A 135 -2.49 -11.56 1.20
CA LEU A 135 -2.70 -12.08 2.56
C LEU A 135 -4.02 -11.60 3.17
N LYS A 136 -4.39 -10.33 2.94
CA LYS A 136 -5.67 -9.76 3.38
C LYS A 136 -6.84 -10.48 2.74
N LEU A 137 -6.71 -10.80 1.45
CA LEU A 137 -7.67 -11.56 0.68
C LEU A 137 -7.87 -12.96 1.28
N LEU A 138 -6.76 -13.66 1.51
CA LEU A 138 -6.75 -15.01 2.09
C LEU A 138 -7.31 -15.06 3.52
N ARG A 139 -7.02 -14.05 4.34
CA ARG A 139 -7.59 -13.92 5.69
C ARG A 139 -9.10 -13.74 5.66
N SER A 140 -9.63 -13.04 4.65
CA SER A 140 -11.07 -12.88 4.48
C SER A 140 -11.76 -14.16 3.99
N LEU A 141 -11.06 -14.99 3.19
CA LEU A 141 -11.58 -16.26 2.68
C LEU A 141 -11.56 -17.36 3.75
N SER A 142 -10.54 -17.39 4.61
CA SER A 142 -10.39 -18.43 5.62
C SER A 142 -9.91 -17.87 6.96
N PRO A 143 -10.77 -17.15 7.71
CA PRO A 143 -10.41 -16.58 9.02
C PRO A 143 -9.88 -17.63 10.00
N GLN A 144 -10.38 -18.86 9.93
CA GLN A 144 -10.00 -19.99 10.78
C GLN A 144 -8.52 -20.37 10.65
N LEU A 145 -7.91 -20.19 9.47
CA LEU A 145 -6.47 -20.45 9.30
C LEU A 145 -5.61 -19.42 10.05
N PHE A 146 -6.15 -18.22 10.33
CA PHE A 146 -5.41 -17.12 10.94
C PHE A 146 -5.75 -16.88 12.41
N SER A 147 -6.66 -17.64 13.01
CA SER A 147 -7.19 -17.43 14.36
C SER A 147 -6.14 -17.61 15.47
N ALA A 148 -5.17 -18.50 15.29
CA ALA A 148 -4.20 -18.89 16.32
C ALA A 148 -2.84 -18.18 16.22
N ASN A 149 -2.68 -17.14 15.40
CA ASN A 149 -1.40 -16.50 15.04
C ASN A 149 -0.33 -17.43 14.42
N ILE A 150 -0.55 -18.75 14.36
CA ILE A 150 0.38 -19.73 13.76
C ILE A 150 0.64 -19.39 12.29
N MET A 151 -0.40 -19.18 11.47
CA MET A 151 -0.21 -18.87 10.05
C MET A 151 0.54 -17.54 9.82
N PRO A 152 0.17 -16.41 10.49
CA PRO A 152 0.98 -15.20 10.45
C PRO A 152 2.45 -15.40 10.85
N GLN A 153 2.73 -16.27 11.82
CA GLN A 153 4.09 -16.56 12.27
C GLN A 153 4.87 -17.41 11.26
N VAL A 154 4.26 -18.46 10.70
CA VAL A 154 4.85 -19.28 9.65
C VAL A 154 5.18 -18.43 8.42
N LEU A 155 4.26 -17.55 8.02
CA LEU A 155 4.49 -16.63 6.91
C LEU A 155 5.58 -15.59 7.21
N ALA A 156 5.73 -15.16 8.46
CA ALA A 156 6.82 -14.27 8.86
C ALA A 156 8.19 -14.94 8.61
N PHE A 157 8.36 -16.20 9.01
CA PHE A 157 9.60 -16.95 8.72
C PHE A 157 9.80 -17.20 7.23
N TYR A 158 8.72 -17.46 6.48
CA TYR A 158 8.79 -17.55 5.02
C TYR A 158 9.34 -16.26 4.40
N ILE A 159 8.78 -15.10 4.79
CA ILE A 159 9.25 -13.79 4.31
C ILE A 159 10.72 -13.57 4.65
N LEU A 160 11.13 -13.82 5.90
CA LEU A 160 12.53 -13.69 6.32
C LEU A 160 13.49 -14.54 5.48
N ARG A 161 13.05 -15.73 5.03
CA ARG A 161 13.82 -16.60 4.12
C ARG A 161 13.85 -16.09 2.68
N MET A 162 12.80 -15.39 2.25
CA MET A 162 12.69 -14.83 0.91
C MET A 162 13.39 -13.48 0.75
N LEU A 163 13.78 -12.83 1.86
CA LEU A 163 14.51 -11.57 1.80
C LEU A 163 15.84 -11.75 1.05
N PRO A 164 16.24 -10.78 0.21
CA PRO A 164 17.51 -10.81 -0.48
C PRO A 164 18.68 -10.80 0.53
N GLU A 165 19.82 -11.40 0.16
CA GLU A 165 21.02 -11.44 1.03
C GLU A 165 21.50 -10.03 1.41
N THR A 166 21.31 -9.04 0.52
CA THR A 166 21.62 -7.63 0.80
C THR A 166 20.78 -7.04 1.95
N CYS A 167 19.72 -7.73 2.38
CA CYS A 167 18.81 -7.34 3.44
C CYS A 167 18.93 -8.18 4.71
N ARG A 168 20.01 -8.95 4.83
CA ARG A 168 20.22 -9.89 5.94
C ARG A 168 20.23 -9.21 7.32
N HIS A 169 20.63 -7.95 7.40
CA HIS A 169 20.58 -7.15 8.62
C HIS A 169 19.16 -6.93 9.14
N VAL A 170 18.14 -6.85 8.26
CA VAL A 170 16.72 -6.84 8.67
C VAL A 170 16.38 -8.14 9.39
N SER A 171 16.74 -9.29 8.81
CA SER A 171 16.55 -10.58 9.46
C SER A 171 17.26 -10.64 10.81
N THR A 172 18.48 -10.13 10.91
CA THR A 172 19.21 -10.03 12.18
C THR A 172 18.48 -9.18 13.22
N ALA A 173 17.93 -8.02 12.83
CA ALA A 173 17.15 -7.15 13.72
C ALA A 173 15.89 -7.86 14.24
N VAL A 174 15.16 -8.56 13.36
CA VAL A 174 14.00 -9.36 13.75
C VAL A 174 14.41 -10.51 14.68
N PHE A 175 15.46 -11.27 14.37
CA PHE A 175 15.92 -12.35 15.27
C PHE A 175 16.41 -11.83 16.63
N HIS A 176 16.99 -10.63 16.67
CA HIS A 176 17.34 -9.97 17.92
C HIS A 176 16.08 -9.64 18.74
N SER A 177 15.03 -9.07 18.11
CA SER A 177 13.78 -8.77 18.81
C SER A 177 13.08 -10.02 19.34
N ILE A 178 13.17 -11.14 18.64
CA ILE A 178 12.70 -12.45 19.11
C ILE A 178 13.46 -12.89 20.36
N LYS A 179 14.80 -12.80 20.35
CA LYS A 179 15.62 -13.20 21.51
C LYS A 179 15.30 -12.38 22.76
N VAL A 180 15.04 -11.08 22.59
CA VAL A 180 14.73 -10.18 23.70
C VAL A 180 13.31 -10.38 24.23
N SER A 181 12.33 -10.52 23.33
CA SER A 181 10.90 -10.55 23.71
C SER A 181 10.32 -11.95 23.89
N THR A 182 11.07 -12.99 23.49
CA THR A 182 10.64 -14.40 23.37
C THR A 182 9.38 -14.62 22.50
N LYS A 183 8.91 -13.59 21.80
CA LYS A 183 7.74 -13.61 20.93
C LYS A 183 8.13 -13.97 19.51
N ILE A 184 7.38 -14.89 18.90
CA ILE A 184 7.49 -15.24 17.48
C ILE A 184 6.90 -14.09 16.64
N PRO A 185 7.61 -13.60 15.61
CA PRO A 185 7.17 -12.43 14.87
C PRO A 185 5.99 -12.78 13.97
N THR A 186 5.18 -11.78 13.69
CA THR A 186 4.12 -11.81 12.69
C THR A 186 4.59 -11.17 11.39
N VAL A 187 3.85 -11.41 10.30
CA VAL A 187 4.11 -10.78 8.99
C VAL A 187 4.26 -9.26 9.11
N GLU A 188 3.40 -8.59 9.87
CA GLU A 188 3.42 -7.13 9.98
C GLU A 188 4.64 -6.62 10.75
N GLU A 189 5.13 -7.37 11.74
CA GLU A 189 6.35 -7.01 12.46
C GLU A 189 7.59 -7.12 11.56
N VAL A 190 7.65 -8.14 10.70
CA VAL A 190 8.73 -8.28 9.71
C VAL A 190 8.67 -7.15 8.69
N PHE A 191 7.49 -6.85 8.14
CA PHE A 191 7.34 -5.78 7.16
C PHE A 191 7.67 -4.40 7.74
N LYS A 192 7.30 -4.14 8.99
CA LYS A 192 7.68 -2.91 9.68
C LYS A 192 9.20 -2.73 9.74
N GLU A 193 9.95 -3.80 10.04
CA GLU A 193 11.42 -3.70 10.08
C GLU A 193 12.01 -3.47 8.68
N VAL A 194 11.45 -4.09 7.64
CA VAL A 194 11.86 -3.82 6.24
C VAL A 194 11.60 -2.36 5.86
N GLU A 195 10.43 -1.83 6.21
CA GLU A 195 10.07 -0.43 5.92
C GLU A 195 10.98 0.55 6.66
N LEU A 196 11.29 0.28 7.93
CA LEU A 196 12.26 1.07 8.70
C LEU A 196 13.64 1.05 8.04
N ASP A 197 14.05 -0.10 7.49
CA ASP A 197 15.32 -0.19 6.77
C ASP A 197 15.33 0.65 5.49
N ILE A 198 14.24 0.64 4.72
CA ILE A 198 14.09 1.46 3.53
C ILE A 198 14.22 2.95 3.87
N ILE A 199 13.57 3.38 4.96
CA ILE A 199 13.64 4.78 5.43
C ILE A 199 15.07 5.15 5.84
N ARG A 200 15.73 4.31 6.67
CA ARG A 200 17.11 4.57 7.13
C ARG A 200 18.08 4.71 5.96
N ARG A 201 17.91 3.90 4.91
CA ARG A 201 18.74 3.99 3.69
C ARG A 201 18.53 5.29 2.93
N ALA A 202 17.27 5.73 2.80
CA ALA A 202 16.96 7.00 2.16
C ALA A 202 17.59 8.19 2.90
N GLU A 203 17.53 8.19 4.24
CA GLU A 203 18.18 9.21 5.07
C GLU A 203 19.71 9.23 4.89
N MET A 204 20.35 8.05 4.83
CA MET A 204 21.80 7.96 4.57
C MET A 204 22.19 8.48 3.18
N GLU A 205 21.39 8.19 2.15
CA GLU A 205 21.62 8.70 0.79
C GLU A 205 21.46 10.24 0.71
N GLU A 206 20.52 10.80 1.48
CA GLU A 206 20.36 12.26 1.60
C GLU A 206 21.55 12.92 2.31
N ASP A 207 22.03 12.33 3.40
CA ASP A 207 23.19 12.81 4.16
C ASP A 207 24.50 12.70 3.38
N GLU A 208 24.70 11.62 2.61
CA GLU A 208 25.83 11.48 1.70
C GLU A 208 25.78 12.51 0.57
N ASN A 209 24.61 12.71 -0.04
CA ASN A 209 24.43 13.74 -1.07
C ASN A 209 24.63 15.15 -0.51
N PHE A 210 24.21 15.42 0.72
CA PHE A 210 24.48 16.68 1.40
C PHE A 210 25.98 16.85 1.65
N SER A 211 26.66 15.83 2.16
CA SER A 211 28.09 15.84 2.43
C SER A 211 28.92 16.03 1.16
N LEU A 212 28.54 15.40 0.05
CA LEU A 212 29.16 15.60 -1.28
C LEU A 212 28.92 17.03 -1.81
N LYS A 213 27.74 17.61 -1.60
CA LYS A 213 27.45 19.03 -1.93
C LYS A 213 28.24 20.01 -1.06
N VAL A 214 28.55 19.66 0.19
CA VAL A 214 29.40 20.48 1.06
C VAL A 214 30.88 20.34 0.68
N ALA A 215 31.34 19.12 0.38
CA ALA A 215 32.73 18.85 -0.01
C ALA A 215 33.10 19.38 -1.41
N SER A 216 32.12 19.50 -2.31
CA SER A 216 32.30 20.09 -3.65
C SER A 216 32.28 21.63 -3.68
N LYS A 217 32.03 22.30 -2.56
CA LYS A 217 32.27 23.76 -2.47
C LYS A 217 33.78 24.01 -2.60
N PRO A 218 34.22 24.90 -3.51
CA PRO A 218 35.63 25.17 -3.68
C PRO A 218 36.22 25.61 -2.34
N LYS A 219 37.31 24.95 -1.91
CA LYS A 219 38.05 25.32 -0.69
C LYS A 219 38.36 26.81 -0.78
N ARG A 220 37.82 27.62 0.13
CA ARG A 220 38.09 29.06 0.17
C ARG A 220 39.60 29.24 0.25
N GLN A 221 40.17 29.95 -0.74
CA GLN A 221 41.58 30.30 -0.77
C GLN A 221 41.81 31.38 0.29
N LEU A 222 42.15 30.94 1.50
CA LEU A 222 42.28 31.81 2.68
C LEU A 222 43.72 32.33 2.79
N CYS A 223 43.85 33.60 3.17
CA CYS A 223 45.10 34.19 3.63
C CYS A 223 45.36 33.72 5.07
N LEU A 224 46.60 33.35 5.40
CA LEU A 224 46.93 32.75 6.70
C LEU A 224 48.25 33.32 7.24
N LYS A 225 48.36 33.40 8.58
CA LYS A 225 49.58 33.74 9.32
C LYS A 225 50.22 35.07 8.88
N GLY A 226 49.40 36.09 8.64
CA GLY A 226 49.89 37.40 8.23
C GLY A 226 50.48 37.44 6.82
N LYS A 227 50.11 36.50 5.94
CA LYS A 227 50.49 36.51 4.51
C LYS A 227 49.25 36.48 3.62
N HIS A 228 49.26 37.31 2.60
CA HIS A 228 48.23 37.28 1.56
C HIS A 228 48.42 36.08 0.64
N ASN A 229 47.32 35.40 0.31
CA ASN A 229 47.30 34.39 -0.74
C ASN A 229 46.89 35.09 -2.04
N PRO A 230 47.75 35.12 -3.08
CA PRO A 230 47.45 35.77 -4.36
C PRO A 230 46.21 35.22 -5.09
N LEU A 231 45.77 34.02 -4.70
CA LEU A 231 44.58 33.36 -5.25
C LEU A 231 43.33 33.57 -4.37
N ALA A 232 43.42 34.41 -3.34
CA ALA A 232 42.28 34.80 -2.51
C ALA A 232 41.30 35.71 -3.29
N PRO A 233 40.01 35.74 -2.93
CA PRO A 233 39.00 36.52 -3.65
C PRO A 233 39.05 38.04 -3.34
N HIS A 234 40.15 38.55 -2.80
CA HIS A 234 40.35 39.97 -2.48
C HIS A 234 41.78 40.37 -2.86
N PRO A 235 42.05 41.64 -3.19
CA PRO A 235 43.40 42.12 -3.46
C PRO A 235 44.25 42.21 -2.17
N GLU A 236 45.57 42.17 -2.32
CA GLU A 236 46.52 42.25 -1.20
C GLU A 236 46.32 43.49 -0.32
N SER A 237 45.99 44.63 -0.93
CA SER A 237 45.73 45.90 -0.27
C SER A 237 44.56 45.88 0.72
N GLU A 238 43.64 44.92 0.57
CA GLU A 238 42.44 44.75 1.41
C GLU A 238 42.54 43.51 2.30
N CYS A 239 43.71 42.86 2.34
CA CYS A 239 43.90 41.64 3.10
C CYS A 239 43.99 41.93 4.61
N PHE A 240 42.98 41.50 5.36
CA PHE A 240 42.95 41.67 6.83
C PHE A 240 44.05 40.91 7.58
N GLN A 241 44.68 39.91 6.96
CA GLN A 241 45.85 39.27 7.54
C GLN A 241 47.10 40.15 7.45
N LEU A 242 47.24 40.98 6.40
CA LEU A 242 48.34 41.95 6.26
C LEU A 242 48.05 43.27 6.97
N PHE A 243 46.79 43.67 6.99
CA PHE A 243 46.32 44.94 7.55
C PHE A 243 45.20 44.71 8.58
N PRO A 244 45.48 44.15 9.77
CA PRO A 244 44.47 43.88 10.80
C PRO A 244 43.68 45.12 11.24
N GLU A 245 44.27 46.30 11.16
CA GLU A 245 43.62 47.59 11.45
C GLU A 245 42.45 47.89 10.51
N LYS A 246 42.51 47.43 9.25
CA LYS A 246 41.41 47.57 8.30
C LYS A 246 40.25 46.63 8.62
N GLN A 247 40.53 45.50 9.28
CA GLN A 247 39.50 44.57 9.73
C GLN A 247 38.61 45.21 10.80
N VAL A 248 39.21 45.95 11.73
CA VAL A 248 38.49 46.66 12.80
C VAL A 248 37.60 47.77 12.23
N ALA A 249 38.06 48.48 11.18
CA ALA A 249 37.27 49.50 10.50
C ALA A 249 36.11 48.90 9.67
N TYR A 250 36.32 47.74 9.06
CA TYR A 250 35.30 47.04 8.27
C TYR A 250 34.13 46.52 9.13
N HIS A 251 34.42 45.99 10.33
CA HIS A 251 33.39 45.47 11.25
C HIS A 251 32.70 46.53 12.13
N ARG A 252 33.09 47.80 12.02
CA ARG A 252 32.46 48.93 12.73
C ARG A 252 31.50 49.76 11.87
N ARG A 253 31.23 49.33 10.64
CA ARG A 253 30.10 49.82 9.80
C ARG A 253 28.92 48.88 9.93
#